data_AF-A0A1P8U4S0-F1
#
_entry.id   AF-A0A1P8U4S0-F1
#
_cell.length_a   1.000
_cell.length_b   1.000
_cell.length_c   1.000
_cell.angle_alpha   90.00
_cell.angle_beta   90.00
_cell.angle_gamma   90.00
#
_symmetry.space_group_name_H-M   'P 1'
#
loop_
_entity.id
_entity.type
_entity.pdbx_description
1 polymer ?
#
loop_
_entity_poly.entity_id
_entity_poly.type
_entity_poly.pdbx_seq_one_letter_code
_entity_poly.pdbx_strand_id
1 'polypeptide(L)' 'MMERFDLEERWPELFDVLDENNRWALRQSLASAWHEGWEPNRDDVELLVDHIRGVIDDAEYERRFRALAEQMRGQS' A
#
# COMPACT_ATOMS: atom_id res chain seq x y z
N MET A 1 4.69 -10.21 19.77
CA MET A 1 3.79 -10.95 18.86
C MET A 1 4.24 -10.56 17.48
N MET A 2 4.77 -11.49 16.66
CA MET A 2 5.19 -11.14 15.29
C MET A 2 3.94 -10.70 14.54
N GLU A 3 3.77 -9.39 14.34
CA GLU A 3 2.82 -8.87 13.37
C GLU A 3 3.20 -9.46 12.03
N ARG A 4 2.44 -10.48 11.65
CA ARG A 4 2.73 -11.31 10.51
C ARG A 4 2.38 -10.45 9.31
N PHE A 5 3.38 -10.15 8.49
CA PHE A 5 3.25 -9.35 7.27
C PHE A 5 2.52 -10.15 6.18
N ASP A 6 1.29 -10.57 6.50
CA ASP A 6 0.41 -11.40 5.68
C ASP A 6 -0.62 -10.49 4.97
N LEU A 7 -0.15 -9.46 4.26
CA LEU A 7 -1.04 -8.51 3.56
C LEU A 7 -1.85 -9.20 2.46
N GLU A 8 -1.28 -10.22 1.84
CA GLU A 8 -1.95 -11.08 0.86
C GLU A 8 -3.10 -11.87 1.49
N GLU A 9 -3.01 -12.25 2.77
CA GLU A 9 -4.13 -12.89 3.48
C GLU A 9 -5.16 -11.88 3.98
N ARG A 10 -4.72 -10.65 4.31
CA ARG A 10 -5.60 -9.59 4.80
C ARG A 10 -6.47 -8.98 3.70
N TRP A 11 -5.92 -8.78 2.51
CA TRP A 11 -6.60 -8.16 1.37
C TRP A 11 -6.35 -8.91 0.06
N PRO A 12 -6.74 -10.19 -0.03
CA PRO A 12 -6.47 -11.01 -1.21
C PRO A 12 -7.04 -10.38 -2.48
N GLU A 13 -8.17 -9.68 -2.40
CA GLU A 13 -8.79 -9.01 -3.55
C GLU A 13 -7.90 -7.94 -4.21
N LEU A 14 -6.98 -7.32 -3.46
CA LEU A 14 -6.06 -6.31 -3.98
C LEU A 14 -4.85 -6.93 -4.69
N PHE A 15 -4.49 -8.16 -4.33
CA PHE A 15 -3.37 -8.90 -4.91
C PHE A 15 -3.80 -9.81 -6.07
N ASP A 16 -5.06 -10.25 -6.10
CA ASP A 16 -5.61 -11.12 -7.14
C ASP A 16 -5.63 -10.44 -8.52
N VAL A 17 -5.81 -9.12 -8.53
CA VAL A 17 -5.81 -8.31 -9.76
C VAL A 17 -4.41 -7.98 -10.31
N LEU A 18 -3.34 -8.43 -9.64
CA LEU A 18 -1.95 -8.14 -10.00
C LEU A 18 -1.25 -9.37 -10.59
N ASP A 19 -0.54 -9.17 -11.71
CA ASP A 19 0.43 -10.12 -12.22
C ASP A 19 1.61 -10.31 -11.26
N GLU A 20 2.34 -11.41 -11.39
CA GLU A 20 3.44 -11.81 -10.50
C GLU A 20 4.50 -10.71 -10.32
N ASN A 21 4.84 -9.97 -11.38
CA ASN A 21 5.81 -8.89 -11.33
C ASN A 21 5.30 -7.69 -10.49
N ASN A 22 4.04 -7.31 -10.68
CA ASN A 22 3.41 -6.22 -9.95
C ASN A 22 3.17 -6.61 -8.49
N ARG A 23 2.80 -7.87 -8.25
CA ARG A 23 2.66 -8.45 -6.91
C ARG A 23 3.99 -8.40 -6.15
N TRP A 24 5.09 -8.78 -6.82
CA TRP A 24 6.43 -8.72 -6.21
C TRP A 24 6.83 -7.28 -5.89
N ALA A 25 6.64 -6.35 -6.82
CA ALA A 25 6.93 -4.92 -6.60
C ALA A 25 6.13 -4.35 -5.42
N LEU A 26 4.83 -4.64 -5.35
CA LEU A 26 3.97 -4.21 -4.25
C LEU A 26 4.47 -4.75 -2.91
N ARG A 27 4.78 -6.05 -2.85
CA ARG A 27 5.29 -6.69 -1.62
C ARG A 27 6.60 -6.06 -1.15
N GLN A 28 7.52 -5.73 -2.06
CA GLN A 28 8.78 -5.06 -1.71
C GLN A 28 8.54 -3.65 -1.14
N SER A 29 7.70 -2.85 -1.81
CA SER A 29 7.36 -1.49 -1.35
C SER A 29 6.70 -1.50 0.03
N LEU A 30 5.71 -2.37 0.23
CA LEU A 30 5.00 -2.49 1.50
C LEU A 30 5.92 -3.00 2.62
N ALA A 31 6.84 -3.92 2.31
CA ALA A 31 7.79 -4.43 3.29
C ALA A 31 8.79 -3.34 3.72
N SER A 32 9.25 -2.50 2.78
CA SER A 32 10.09 -1.34 3.11
C SER A 32 9.35 -0.38 4.03
N ALA A 33 8.12 0.01 3.67
CA ALA A 33 7.31 0.92 4.48
C ALA A 33 7.09 0.37 5.90
N TRP A 34 6.78 -0.93 6.02
CA TRP A 34 6.61 -1.57 7.33
C TRP A 34 7.89 -1.53 8.17
N HIS A 35 9.06 -1.75 7.56
CA HIS A 35 10.35 -1.60 8.25
C HIS A 35 10.68 -0.15 8.65
N GLU A 36 10.08 0.83 7.97
CA GLU A 36 10.16 2.25 8.32
C GLU A 36 9.14 2.67 9.41
N GLY A 37 8.35 1.72 9.92
CA GLY A 37 7.39 1.95 11.01
C GLY A 37 5.98 2.30 10.53
N TRP A 38 5.67 2.11 9.25
CA TRP A 38 4.31 2.25 8.74
C TRP A 38 3.43 1.06 9.13
N GLU A 39 2.20 1.34 9.55
CA GLU A 39 1.20 0.33 9.87
C GLU A 39 0.30 0.04 8.65
N PRO A 40 0.16 -1.25 8.25
CA PRO A 40 -0.62 -1.58 7.08
C PRO A 40 -2.11 -1.28 7.23
N ASN A 41 -2.62 -0.44 6.33
CA ASN A 41 -4.04 -0.11 6.16
C ASN A 41 -4.52 -0.37 4.73
N ARG A 42 -5.83 -0.60 4.56
CA ARG A 42 -6.41 -1.03 3.29
C ARG A 42 -6.34 0.07 2.23
N ASP A 43 -6.61 1.31 2.61
CA ASP A 43 -6.66 2.46 1.70
C ASP A 43 -5.29 2.77 1.06
N ASP A 44 -4.21 2.73 1.85
CA ASP A 44 -2.84 2.91 1.34
C ASP A 44 -2.44 1.76 0.41
N VAL A 45 -2.79 0.51 0.75
CA VAL A 45 -2.49 -0.64 -0.12
C VAL A 45 -3.26 -0.55 -1.44
N GLU A 46 -4.53 -0.16 -1.40
CA GLU A 46 -5.35 0.06 -2.61
C GLU A 46 -4.75 1.19 -3.47
N LEU A 47 -4.30 2.28 -2.86
CA LEU A 47 -3.63 3.37 -3.57
C LEU A 47 -2.31 2.92 -4.25
N LEU A 48 -1.48 2.13 -3.54
CA LEU A 48 -0.26 1.55 -4.12
C LEU A 48 -0.56 0.57 -5.26
N VAL A 49 -1.62 -0.23 -5.13
CA VAL A 49 -2.08 -1.16 -6.18
C VAL A 49 -2.45 -0.38 -7.44
N ASP A 50 -3.23 0.70 -7.30
CA ASP A 50 -3.60 1.55 -8.43
C ASP A 50 -2.40 2.23 -9.08
N HIS A 51 -1.40 2.64 -8.29
CA HIS A 51 -0.16 3.21 -8.81
C HIS A 51 0.67 2.17 -9.59
N ILE A 52 0.89 0.98 -9.03
CA ILE A 52 1.65 -0.10 -9.68
C ILE A 52 0.95 -0.59 -10.96
N ARG A 53 -0.39 -0.54 -11.01
CA ARG A 53 -1.17 -0.86 -12.21
C ARG A 53 -1.16 0.26 -13.25
N GLY A 54 -0.64 1.44 -12.92
CA GLY A 54 -0.65 2.63 -13.78
C GLY A 54 -2.04 3.26 -13.94
N VAL A 55 -2.97 2.97 -13.03
CA VAL A 55 -4.27 3.67 -12.96
C VAL A 55 -4.06 5.12 -12.54
N ILE A 56 -3.08 5.35 -11.66
CA ILE A 56 -2.63 6.68 -11.23
C ILE A 56 -1.13 6.84 -11.49
N ASP A 57 -0.74 8.04 -11.92
CA ASP A 57 0.65 8.44 -12.10
C ASP A 57 1.30 8.83 -10.75
N ASP A 58 2.63 8.85 -10.69
CA ASP A 58 3.41 9.26 -9.51
C ASP A 58 2.92 10.58 -8.89
N ALA A 59 2.60 11.57 -9.71
CA ALA A 59 2.15 12.89 -9.22
C ALA A 59 0.80 12.80 -8.47
N GLU A 60 -0.10 11.93 -8.92
CA GLU A 60 -1.40 11.71 -8.28
C GLU A 60 -1.26 10.80 -7.05
N TYR A 61 -0.38 9.80 -7.13
CA TYR A 61 -0.01 8.97 -5.99
C TYR A 61 0.53 9.83 -4.83
N GLU A 62 1.50 10.72 -5.10
CA GLU A 62 2.05 11.61 -4.07
C GLU A 62 0.99 12.53 -3.45
N ARG A 63 0.08 13.09 -4.25
CA ARG A 63 -1.00 13.92 -3.71
C ARG A 63 -1.92 13.14 -2.78
N ARG A 64 -2.36 11.96 -3.20
CA ARG A 64 -3.27 11.12 -2.41
C ARG A 64 -2.60 10.55 -1.17
N PHE A 65 -1.35 10.12 -1.28
CA PHE A 65 -0.58 9.62 -0.16
C PHE A 65 -0.38 10.71 0.91
N ARG A 66 -0.08 11.95 0.52
CA ARG A 66 -0.01 13.08 1.46
C ARG A 66 -1.36 13.36 2.11
N ALA A 67 -2.45 13.34 1.35
CA ALA A 67 -3.79 13.53 1.90
C ALA A 67 -4.17 12.43 2.91
N LEU A 68 -3.83 11.16 2.65
CA LEU A 68 -4.01 10.05 3.58
C LEU A 68 -3.17 10.22 4.84
N ALA A 69 -1.90 10.61 4.70
CA ALA A 69 -1.01 10.89 5.83
C ALA A 69 -1.51 12.06 6.69
N GLU A 70 -2.07 13.11 6.09
CA GLU A 70 -2.70 14.23 6.80
C GLU A 70 -3.98 13.80 7.52
N GLN A 71 -4.79 12.94 6.91
CA GLN A 71 -6.00 12.39 7.53
C GLN A 71 -5.68 11.48 8.73
N MET A 72 -4.56 10.77 8.70
CA MET A 72 -4.07 10.00 9.85
C MET A 72 -3.58 10.89 10.99
N ARG A 73 -2.90 12.01 10.67
CA ARG A 73 -2.45 12.99 11.68
C ARG A 73 -3.58 13.81 12.29
N GLY A 74 -4.67 14.04 11.56
CA GLY A 74 -5.84 14.78 12.03
C GLY A 74 -6.78 14.00 12.96
N GLN A 75 -6.54 12.70 13.16
CA GLN A 75 -7.35 11.83 14.04
C GLN A 75 -6.74 11.63 15.44
N SER A 76 -5.71 12.40 15.81
CA SER A 76 -5.10 12.42 17.17
C SER A 76 -5.81 13.37 18.13
#